data_AF-A0A2E3VXT2-F1
#
_entry.id   AF-A0A2E3VXT2-F1
#
_cell.length_a   1.000
_cell.length_b   1.000
_cell.length_c   1.000
_cell.angle_alpha   90.00
_cell.angle_beta   90.00
_cell.angle_gamma   90.00
#
_symmetry.space_group_name_H-M   'P 1'
#
loop_
_entity.id
_entity.type
_entity.pdbx_description
1 polymer ?
#
loop_
_entity_poly.entity_id
_entity_poly.type
_entity_poly.pdbx_seq_one_letter_code
_entity_poly.pdbx_strand_id
1 'polypeptide(L)'
;MKLFTIAALLLTSLASASELKITSFYYLDNESRNDRAAEICFSVKPAPTSPIFANITIDKGTNSEGHYNTFVGPRGRACVVVATWRGTGEVSIPEVEVQAKEVAVNKK
;
A
#
# COMPACT_ATOMS: atom_id res chain seq x y z
N MET A 1 56.95 -20.13 3.23
CA MET A 1 55.51 -20.12 2.89
C MET A 1 54.83 -19.08 3.76
N LYS A 2 54.49 -17.91 3.19
CA LYS A 2 53.76 -16.86 3.91
C LYS A 2 52.29 -16.92 3.46
N LEU A 3 51.43 -17.51 4.29
CA LEU A 3 49.98 -17.38 4.13
C LEU A 3 49.59 -15.96 4.52
N PHE A 4 49.29 -15.12 3.53
CA PHE A 4 48.49 -13.92 3.75
C PHE A 4 47.02 -14.31 3.59
N THR A 5 46.37 -14.58 4.71
CA THR A 5 44.93 -14.81 4.78
C THR A 5 44.23 -13.47 4.58
N ILE A 6 43.85 -13.16 3.34
CA ILE A 6 43.03 -11.99 3.02
C ILE A 6 41.60 -12.31 3.43
N ALA A 7 41.18 -11.83 4.60
CA ALA A 7 39.78 -11.83 5.00
C ALA A 7 39.04 -10.81 4.13
N ALA A 8 38.40 -11.29 3.06
CA ALA A 8 37.49 -10.49 2.25
C ALA A 8 36.26 -10.15 3.08
N LEU A 9 36.17 -8.88 3.51
CA LEU A 9 35.02 -8.29 4.18
C LEU A 9 33.85 -8.29 3.16
N LEU A 10 32.97 -9.29 3.25
CA LEU A 10 31.70 -9.34 2.54
C LEU A 10 30.80 -8.21 3.08
N LEU A 11 30.91 -7.03 2.47
CA LEU A 11 29.94 -5.95 2.58
C LEU A 11 28.63 -6.43 1.97
N THR A 12 27.81 -7.12 2.76
CA THR A 12 26.42 -7.42 2.40
C THR A 12 25.64 -6.11 2.40
N SER A 13 25.47 -5.51 1.23
CA SER A 13 24.55 -4.39 1.05
C SER A 13 23.14 -4.85 1.40
N LEU A 14 22.68 -4.48 2.60
CA LEU A 14 21.28 -4.62 3.01
C LEU A 14 20.47 -3.63 2.17
N ALA A 15 20.03 -4.06 0.98
CA ALA A 15 18.97 -3.36 0.27
C ALA A 15 17.73 -3.39 1.18
N SER A 16 17.34 -2.22 1.70
CA SER A 16 16.10 -2.11 2.47
C SER A 16 14.94 -2.33 1.51
N ALA A 17 14.28 -3.48 1.61
CA ALA A 17 13.11 -3.77 0.80
C ALA A 17 12.01 -2.76 1.13
N SER A 18 11.40 -2.19 0.10
CA SER A 18 10.22 -1.36 0.26
C SER A 18 9.07 -2.23 0.80
N GLU A 19 8.32 -1.68 1.74
CA GLU A 19 7.15 -2.32 2.36
C GLU A 19 5.95 -1.39 2.16
N LEU A 20 4.84 -1.94 1.66
CA LEU A 20 3.55 -1.26 1.61
C LEU A 20 2.58 -1.94 2.57
N LYS A 21 1.89 -1.13 3.36
CA LYS A 21 0.86 -1.59 4.29
C LYS A 21 -0.39 -0.75 4.17
N ILE A 22 -1.54 -1.40 3.97
CA ILE A 22 -2.83 -0.76 4.21
C ILE A 22 -3.01 -0.64 5.72
N THR A 23 -3.10 0.60 6.19
CA THR A 23 -3.18 0.94 7.62
C THR A 23 -4.62 1.02 8.11
N SER A 24 -5.55 1.28 7.21
CA SER A 24 -6.98 1.32 7.49
C SER A 24 -7.77 1.12 6.20
N PHE A 25 -8.87 0.37 6.28
CA PHE A 25 -9.88 0.32 5.24
C PHE A 25 -11.25 0.14 5.90
N TYR A 26 -12.13 1.12 5.80
CA TYR A 26 -13.43 1.09 6.51
C TYR A 26 -14.53 1.83 5.75
N TYR A 27 -15.77 1.39 5.94
CA TYR A 27 -16.95 2.09 5.44
C TYR A 27 -17.15 3.41 6.18
N LEU A 28 -17.45 4.49 5.45
CA LEU A 28 -17.64 5.82 6.02
C LEU A 28 -18.97 5.94 6.76
N ASP A 29 -20.03 5.35 6.21
CA ASP A 29 -21.31 5.15 6.88
C ASP A 29 -21.45 3.66 7.21
N ASN A 30 -21.34 3.34 8.49
CA ASN A 30 -21.46 1.98 9.03
C ASN A 30 -22.92 1.57 9.32
N GLU A 31 -23.87 2.50 9.22
CA GLU A 31 -25.29 2.27 9.49
C GLU A 31 -26.10 2.04 8.21
N SER A 32 -25.68 2.64 7.09
CA SER A 32 -26.31 2.48 5.78
C SER A 32 -25.63 1.42 4.92
N ARG A 33 -26.33 0.30 4.69
CA ARG A 33 -25.90 -0.70 3.68
C ARG A 33 -26.01 -0.21 2.23
N ASN A 34 -26.59 0.96 2.02
CA ASN A 34 -26.74 1.57 0.70
C ASN A 34 -25.61 2.57 0.41
N ASP A 35 -24.96 3.11 1.46
CA ASP A 35 -23.73 3.87 1.25
C ASP A 35 -22.59 2.90 0.91
N ARG A 36 -21.90 3.22 -0.17
CA ARG A 36 -20.76 2.45 -0.69
C ARG A 36 -19.45 3.16 -0.44
N ALA A 37 -19.48 4.34 0.19
CA ALA A 37 -18.29 5.11 0.47
C ALA A 37 -17.45 4.43 1.57
N ALA A 38 -16.17 4.27 1.30
CA ALA A 38 -15.17 3.77 2.22
C ALA A 38 -13.90 4.63 2.12
N GLU A 39 -13.10 4.66 3.18
CA GLU A 39 -11.77 5.26 3.15
C GLU A 39 -10.72 4.16 3.27
N ILE A 40 -9.74 4.19 2.35
CA ILE A 40 -8.55 3.36 2.41
C ILE A 40 -7.33 4.25 2.66
N CYS A 41 -6.59 3.95 3.73
CA CYS A 41 -5.35 4.62 4.10
C CYS A 41 -4.19 3.63 4.10
N PHE A 42 -3.05 4.02 3.57
CA PHE A 42 -1.88 3.15 3.48
C PHE A 42 -0.58 3.92 3.75
N SER A 43 0.47 3.15 4.04
CA SER A 43 1.81 3.65 4.23
C SER A 43 2.85 2.83 3.48
N VAL A 44 3.85 3.48 2.92
CA VAL A 44 5.04 2.87 2.33
C VAL A 44 6.27 3.19 3.18
N LYS A 45 7.16 2.20 3.35
CA LYS A 45 8.44 2.33 4.04
C LYS A 45 9.57 1.78 3.15
N PRO A 46 10.74 2.43 3.08
CA PRO A 46 11.00 3.78 3.59
C PRO A 46 10.08 4.83 2.94
N ALA A 47 9.88 5.97 3.59
CA ALA A 47 9.12 7.06 3.00
C ALA A 47 9.87 7.58 1.76
N PRO A 48 9.15 7.88 0.66
CA PRO A 48 9.80 8.27 -0.58
C PRO A 48 10.34 9.70 -0.46
N THR A 49 11.48 9.96 -1.11
CA THR A 49 12.13 11.27 -1.14
C THR A 49 11.41 12.27 -2.04
N SER A 50 10.56 11.79 -2.94
CA SER A 50 9.69 12.56 -3.83
C SER A 50 8.28 11.96 -3.83
N PRO A 51 7.22 12.71 -4.19
CA PRO A 51 5.90 12.13 -4.36
C PRO A 51 5.92 11.01 -5.40
N ILE A 52 5.41 9.84 -5.03
CA ILE A 52 5.28 8.68 -5.93
C ILE A 52 3.81 8.35 -6.13
N PHE A 53 3.50 7.69 -7.24
CA PHE A 53 2.14 7.36 -7.62
C PHE A 53 1.69 6.02 -7.01
N ALA A 54 0.47 5.98 -6.50
CA ALA A 54 -0.16 4.77 -6.00
C ALA A 54 -1.47 4.49 -6.75
N ASN A 55 -1.59 3.27 -7.24
CA ASN A 55 -2.81 2.73 -7.83
C ASN A 55 -3.61 2.01 -6.75
N ILE A 56 -4.91 2.25 -6.71
CA ILE A 56 -5.84 1.57 -5.83
C ILE A 56 -6.90 0.89 -6.69
N THR A 57 -7.04 -0.42 -6.54
CA THR A 57 -8.08 -1.21 -7.21
C THR A 57 -9.03 -1.75 -6.16
N ILE A 58 -10.31 -1.40 -6.28
CA ILE A 58 -11.38 -1.81 -5.40
C ILE A 58 -12.19 -2.90 -6.09
N ASP A 59 -12.60 -3.92 -5.35
CA ASP A 59 -13.45 -5.03 -5.82
C ASP A 59 -12.92 -5.68 -7.11
N LYS A 60 -11.61 -5.92 -7.16
CA LYS A 60 -10.89 -6.51 -8.31
C LYS A 60 -11.49 -7.86 -8.74
N GLY A 61 -11.67 -8.06 -10.04
CA GLY A 61 -12.22 -9.26 -10.66
C GLY A 61 -13.75 -9.35 -10.59
N THR A 62 -14.43 -8.23 -10.41
CA THR A 62 -15.89 -8.18 -10.22
C THR A 62 -16.54 -7.15 -11.14
N ASN A 63 -17.86 -7.22 -11.31
CA ASN A 63 -18.61 -6.25 -12.13
C ASN A 63 -18.65 -4.83 -11.52
N SER A 64 -18.15 -4.66 -10.30
CA SER A 64 -18.07 -3.39 -9.58
C SER A 64 -16.62 -2.95 -9.35
N GLU A 65 -15.67 -3.46 -10.14
CA GLU A 65 -14.27 -3.08 -10.05
C GLU A 65 -14.09 -1.57 -10.28
N GLY A 66 -13.35 -0.92 -9.38
CA GLY A 66 -13.08 0.52 -9.43
C GLY A 66 -11.59 0.81 -9.33
N HIS A 67 -11.11 1.75 -10.14
CA HIS A 67 -9.71 2.19 -10.14
C HIS A 67 -9.61 3.63 -9.66
N TYR A 68 -8.77 3.84 -8.65
CA TYR A 68 -8.47 5.14 -8.08
C TYR A 68 -6.98 5.32 -8.05
N ASN A 69 -6.55 6.58 -8.04
CA ASN A 69 -5.14 6.92 -8.00
C ASN A 69 -4.90 8.04 -7.00
N THR A 70 -3.73 8.03 -6.36
CA THR A 70 -3.29 9.14 -5.50
C THR A 70 -1.78 9.26 -5.51
N PHE A 71 -1.28 10.38 -5.00
CA PHE A 71 0.12 10.52 -4.65
C PHE A 71 0.37 10.11 -3.21
N VAL A 72 1.51 9.46 -2.99
CA VAL A 72 2.04 9.21 -1.64
C VAL A 72 2.89 10.41 -1.25
N GLY A 73 2.50 11.07 -0.17
CA GLY A 73 3.22 12.24 0.32
C GLY A 73 4.59 11.91 0.91
N PRO A 74 5.40 12.93 1.25
CA PRO A 74 6.77 12.78 1.75
C PRO A 74 6.89 12.04 3.09
N ARG A 75 5.78 11.82 3.80
CA ARG A 75 5.72 10.97 5.00
C ARG A 75 5.47 9.49 4.69
N GLY A 76 5.42 9.11 3.41
CA GLY A 76 5.11 7.75 2.98
C GLY A 76 3.69 7.33 3.31
N ARG A 77 2.71 8.24 3.28
CA ARG A 77 1.30 7.97 3.67
C ARG A 77 0.33 8.62 2.69
N ALA A 78 -0.81 7.98 2.48
CA ALA A 78 -1.95 8.53 1.73
C ALA A 78 -3.27 7.91 2.22
N CYS A 79 -4.37 8.64 2.03
CA CYS A 79 -5.74 8.19 2.26
C CYS A 79 -6.61 8.62 1.08
N VAL A 80 -7.52 7.76 0.65
CA VAL A 80 -8.43 8.00 -0.48
C VAL A 80 -9.82 7.51 -0.14
N VAL A 81 -10.83 8.32 -0.46
CA VAL A 81 -12.23 7.91 -0.40
C VAL A 81 -12.59 7.20 -1.69
N VAL A 82 -13.18 6.01 -1.57
CA VAL A 82 -13.53 5.12 -2.67
C VAL A 82 -14.96 4.63 -2.52
N ALA A 83 -15.58 4.25 -3.63
CA ALA A 83 -16.81 3.46 -3.63
C ALA A 83 -16.48 1.97 -3.68
N THR A 84 -17.09 1.15 -2.82
CA THR A 84 -16.93 -0.30 -2.77
C THR A 84 -18.26 -1.02 -2.48
N TRP A 85 -18.48 -2.13 -3.17
CA TRP A 85 -19.64 -3.01 -3.03
C TRP A 85 -19.31 -4.29 -2.27
N ARG A 86 -18.09 -4.80 -2.39
CA ARG A 86 -17.63 -6.02 -1.70
C ARG A 86 -16.66 -5.76 -0.56
N GLY A 87 -16.15 -4.54 -0.46
CA GLY A 87 -15.21 -4.14 0.56
C GLY A 87 -13.82 -4.73 0.36
N THR A 88 -13.38 -5.03 -0.86
CA THR A 88 -12.00 -5.49 -1.09
C THR A 88 -11.17 -4.41 -1.75
N GLY A 89 -9.95 -4.19 -1.26
CA GLY A 89 -9.06 -3.12 -1.74
C GLY A 89 -7.64 -3.61 -1.92
N GLU A 90 -7.04 -3.27 -3.05
CA GLU A 90 -5.65 -3.53 -3.40
C GLU A 90 -4.96 -2.20 -3.67
N VAL A 91 -3.82 -1.95 -3.04
CA VAL A 91 -2.96 -0.80 -3.32
C VAL A 91 -1.67 -1.32 -3.94
N SER A 92 -1.21 -0.70 -5.02
CA SER A 92 0.09 -0.98 -5.63
C SER A 92 0.85 0.31 -5.93
N ILE A 93 2.17 0.25 -5.79
CA ILE A 93 3.08 1.35 -6.10
C ILE A 93 4.11 0.80 -7.08
N PRO A 94 3.91 0.99 -8.40
CA PRO A 94 4.76 0.38 -9.43
C PRO A 94 6.23 0.77 -9.33
N GLU A 95 6.51 2.03 -8.96
CA GLU A 95 7.88 2.57 -8.88
C GLU A 95 8.78 1.82 -7.89
N VAL A 96 8.21 1.24 -6.85
CA VAL A 96 8.94 0.47 -5.83
C VAL A 96 8.48 -0.99 -5.74
N GLU A 97 7.70 -1.46 -6.72
CA GLU A 97 7.26 -2.85 -6.91
C GLU A 97 6.58 -3.49 -5.69
N VAL A 98 5.81 -2.70 -4.93
CA VAL A 98 5.08 -3.17 -3.74
C VAL A 98 3.57 -3.19 -3.96
N GLN A 99 2.90 -4.15 -3.33
CA GLN A 99 1.44 -4.26 -3.31
C GLN A 99 0.93 -4.74 -1.95
N ALA A 100 -0.27 -4.31 -1.57
CA ALA A 100 -0.96 -4.74 -0.36
C ALA A 100 -2.46 -4.90 -0.64
N LYS A 101 -3.13 -5.81 0.09
CA LYS A 101 -4.56 -6.05 -0.03
C LYS A 101 -5.20 -6.11 1.34
N GLU A 102 -6.42 -5.60 1.46
CA GLU A 102 -7.17 -5.56 2.72
C GLU A 102 -8.68 -5.64 2.45
N VAL A 103 -9.43 -5.99 3.48
CA VAL A 103 -10.90 -5.97 3.48
C VAL A 103 -11.41 -4.83 4.35
N ALA A 104 -12.40 -4.10 3.86
CA ALA A 104 -13.05 -3.03 4.59
C ALA A 104 -13.74 -3.57 5.84
N VAL A 105 -13.51 -2.91 6.98
CA VAL A 105 -14.20 -3.20 8.23
C VAL A 105 -15.30 -2.19 8.50
N ASN A 106 -16.38 -2.63 9.15
CA ASN A 106 -17.33 -1.72 9.76
C ASN A 106 -16.69 -1.21 11.06
N LYS A 107 -16.47 0.11 11.18
CA LYS A 107 -16.15 0.69 12.49
C LYS A 107 -17.35 0.45 13.41
N LYS A 108 -17.16 -0.23 14.53
CA LYS A 108 -18.17 -0.36 15.58
C LYS A 108 -18.24 0.92 16.41
#